data_AF-A0A0Q8PGR8-F1
#
_entry.id   AF-A0A0Q8PGR8-F1
#
_cell.length_a   1.000
_cell.length_b   1.000
_cell.length_c   1.000
_cell.angle_alpha   90.00
_cell.angle_beta   90.00
_cell.angle_gamma   90.00
#
_symmetry.space_group_name_H-M   'P 1'
#
loop_
_entity.id
_entity.type
_entity.pdbx_description
1 polymer ?
#
loop_
_entity_poly.entity_id
_entity_poly.type
_entity_poly.pdbx_seq_one_letter_code
_entity_poly.pdbx_strand_id
1 'polypeptide(L)' 'MPLSQDHGRVWKKITDVYQQWDQDRSNLMAIDDLSQRLPDIDPELIAQTLAQAHAEGMASASHEEGVFRPVPNH' A
#
# COMPACT_ATOMS: atom_id res chain seq x y z
N MET A 1 10.48 11.74 7.87
CA MET A 1 9.22 12.47 8.11
C MET A 1 8.21 11.40 8.46
N PRO A 2 7.61 11.35 9.66
CA PRO A 2 6.59 10.34 9.96
C PRO A 2 5.41 10.48 8.98
N LEU A 3 4.70 9.38 8.68
CA LEU A 3 3.44 9.43 7.92
C LEU A 3 2.54 10.53 8.52
N SER A 4 2.15 11.49 7.68
CA SER A 4 1.09 12.45 8.00
C SER A 4 -0.17 11.67 8.42
N GLN A 5 -1.02 12.20 9.30
CA GLN A 5 -2.20 11.47 9.82
C GLN A 5 -3.08 10.89 8.71
N ASP A 6 -3.19 11.58 7.57
CA ASP A 6 -3.93 11.10 6.40
C ASP A 6 -3.26 9.89 5.73
N HIS A 7 -1.94 9.90 5.57
CA HIS A 7 -1.20 8.77 5.01
C HIS A 7 -1.30 7.56 5.92
N GLY A 8 -1.24 7.75 7.25
CA GLY A 8 -1.36 6.64 8.21
C GLY A 8 -2.72 5.93 8.12
N ARG A 9 -3.79 6.71 7.91
CA ARG A 9 -5.14 6.16 7.68
C ARG A 9 -5.23 5.40 6.36
N VAL A 10 -4.65 5.95 5.30
CA VAL A 10 -4.60 5.31 3.98
C VAL A 10 -3.80 4.02 4.03
N TRP A 11 -2.62 4.03 4.65
CA TRP A 11 -1.77 2.85 4.82
C TRP A 11 -2.49 1.72 5.56
N LYS A 12 -3.23 2.06 6.62
CA LYS A 12 -4.05 1.08 7.34
C LYS A 12 -5.14 0.45 6.45
N LYS A 13 -5.79 1.24 5.59
CA LYS A 13 -6.76 0.72 4.62
C LYS A 13 -6.10 -0.17 3.56
N ILE A 14 -4.93 0.24 3.05
CA ILE A 14 -4.16 -0.53 2.07
C ILE A 14 -3.78 -1.90 2.63
N THR A 15 -3.23 -1.92 3.85
CA THR A 15 -2.82 -3.15 4.51
C THR A 15 -4.00 -4.05 4.89
N ASP A 16 -5.14 -3.49 5.28
CA ASP A 16 -6.37 -4.25 5.54
C ASP A 16 -6.92 -4.89 4.25
N VAL A 17 -7.04 -4.13 3.17
CA VAL A 17 -7.47 -4.64 1.85
C VAL A 17 -6.51 -5.70 1.33
N TYR A 18 -5.21 -5.46 1.45
CA TYR A 18 -4.19 -6.42 1.04
C TYR A 18 -4.27 -7.71 1.89
N GLN A 19 -4.46 -7.61 3.21
CA GLN A 19 -4.61 -8.78 4.08
C GLN A 19 -5.92 -9.55 3.80
N GLN A 20 -6.99 -8.87 3.41
CA GLN A 20 -8.24 -9.52 2.99
C GLN A 20 -8.08 -10.26 1.66
N TRP A 21 -7.25 -9.72 0.75
CA TRP A 21 -6.96 -10.34 -0.53
C TRP A 21 -5.97 -11.50 -0.42
N ASP A 22 -4.87 -11.30 0.32
CA ASP A 22 -3.78 -12.24 0.50
C ASP A 22 -3.40 -12.33 1.99
N GLN A 23 -4.05 -13.27 2.68
CA GLN A 23 -3.81 -13.51 4.11
C GLN A 23 -2.38 -13.96 4.38
N ASP A 24 -1.77 -14.69 3.45
CA ASP A 24 -0.39 -15.17 3.52
C ASP A 24 0.65 -14.07 3.22
N ARG A 25 0.22 -12.88 2.76
CA ARG A 25 1.07 -11.72 2.43
C ARG A 25 2.31 -12.09 1.59
N SER A 26 2.12 -13.07 0.71
CA SER A 26 3.17 -13.69 -0.08
C SER A 26 3.14 -13.20 -1.54
N ASN A 27 2.02 -12.62 -1.98
CA ASN A 27 1.76 -12.23 -3.35
C ASN A 27 1.92 -10.73 -3.56
N LEU A 28 2.46 -10.31 -4.70
CA LEU A 28 2.50 -8.89 -5.07
C LEU A 28 1.13 -8.47 -5.60
N MET A 29 0.55 -7.41 -5.05
CA MET A 29 -0.73 -6.85 -5.51
C MET A 29 -0.46 -5.68 -6.47
N ALA A 30 -1.19 -5.61 -7.59
CA ALA A 30 -1.13 -4.46 -8.48
C ALA A 30 -1.73 -3.20 -7.82
N ILE A 31 -1.11 -2.05 -8.04
CA ILE A 31 -1.61 -0.76 -7.55
C ILE A 31 -2.98 -0.47 -8.16
N ASP A 32 -3.20 -0.82 -9.44
CA ASP A 32 -4.51 -0.72 -10.09
C ASP A 32 -5.60 -1.53 -9.36
N ASP A 33 -5.32 -2.77 -8.96
CA ASP A 33 -6.25 -3.60 -8.19
C ASP A 33 -6.55 -2.97 -6.82
N LEU A 34 -5.54 -2.39 -6.18
CA LEU A 34 -5.71 -1.69 -4.92
C LEU A 34 -6.59 -0.45 -5.08
N SER A 35 -6.37 0.36 -6.11
CA SER A 35 -7.19 1.52 -6.42
C SER A 35 -8.64 1.15 -6.74
N GLN A 36 -8.87 0.02 -7.41
CA GLN A 36 -10.22 -0.50 -7.64
C GLN A 36 -10.92 -0.95 -6.34
N ARG A 37 -10.16 -1.50 -5.39
CA ARG A 37 -10.67 -1.94 -4.08
C ARG A 37 -10.85 -0.79 -3.08
N LEU A 38 -10.12 0.32 -3.30
CA LEU A 38 -10.19 1.54 -2.49
C LEU A 38 -10.67 2.73 -3.32
N PRO A 39 -11.88 2.68 -3.92
CA PRO A 39 -12.39 3.77 -4.75
C PRO A 39 -12.67 5.05 -3.94
N ASP A 40 -12.78 4.94 -2.62
CA ASP A 40 -12.95 6.06 -1.69
C ASP A 40 -11.65 6.83 -1.40
N ILE A 41 -10.50 6.35 -1.91
CA ILE A 41 -9.20 7.00 -1.72
C ILE A 41 -8.69 7.46 -3.08
N ASP A 42 -8.19 8.68 -3.12
CA ASP A 42 -7.53 9.20 -4.32
C ASP A 42 -6.35 8.29 -4.72
N PRO A 43 -6.30 7.78 -5.97
CA PRO A 43 -5.19 6.96 -6.44
C PRO A 43 -3.83 7.66 -6.30
N GLU A 44 -3.77 8.99 -6.39
CA GLU A 44 -2.54 9.72 -6.17
C GLU A 44 -2.08 9.62 -4.70
N LEU A 45 -3.03 9.69 -3.76
CA LEU A 45 -2.75 9.54 -2.32
C LEU A 45 -2.32 8.10 -1.98
N ILE A 46 -2.89 7.09 -2.65
CA ILE A 46 -2.43 5.70 -2.55
C ILE A 46 -0.97 5.60 -3.01
N ALA A 47 -0.64 6.14 -4.18
CA ALA A 47 0.71 6.09 -4.72
C ALA A 47 1.72 6.81 -3.82
N GLN A 48 1.38 8.00 -3.30
CA GLN A 48 2.20 8.74 -2.35
C GLN A 48 2.40 7.96 -1.03
N THR A 49 1.35 7.32 -0.53
CA THR A 49 1.42 6.50 0.70
C THR A 49 2.30 5.27 0.48
N LEU A 50 2.18 4.59 -0.67
CA LEU A 50 3.04 3.46 -1.04
C LEU A 50 4.51 3.88 -1.19
N ALA A 51 4.77 5.01 -1.85
CA ALA A 51 6.11 5.55 -1.99
C ALA A 51 6.74 5.90 -0.63
N GLN A 52 5.96 6.49 0.29
CA GLN A 52 6.41 6.76 1.64
C GLN A 52 6.64 5.47 2.44
N ALA A 53 5.69 4.53 2.40
CA ALA A 53 5.84 3.23 3.07
C ALA A 53 7.05 2.45 2.55
N HIS A 54 7.36 2.57 1.26
CA HIS A 54 8.59 2.03 0.67
C HIS A 54 9.84 2.73 1.18
N ALA A 55 9.84 4.07 1.26
CA ALA A 55 10.95 4.84 1.83
C ALA A 55 11.18 4.54 3.32
N GLU A 56 10.12 4.18 4.06
CA GLU A 56 10.19 3.78 5.46
C GLU A 56 10.45 2.28 5.67
N GLY A 57 10.56 1.48 4.60
CA GLY A 57 10.79 0.03 4.67
C GLY A 57 9.57 -0.79 5.14
N MET A 58 8.39 -0.17 5.18
CA MET A 58 7.11 -0.80 5.52
C MET A 58 6.45 -1.50 4.32
N ALA A 59 6.84 -1.16 3.09
CA ALA A 59 6.34 -1.78 1.86
C ALA A 59 7.48 -2.08 0.88
N SER A 60 7.38 -3.17 0.12
CA SER A 60 8.09 -3.32 -1.15
C SER A 60 7.16 -2.85 -2.27
N ALA A 61 7.54 -1.82 -3.00
CA ALA A 61 6.82 -1.37 -4.18
C ALA A 61 7.77 -1.39 -5.38
N SER A 62 7.38 -2.09 -6.45
CA SER A 62 8.09 -2.07 -7.73
C SER A 62 7.39 -1.07 -8.65
N HIS A 63 8.03 0.08 -8.85
CA HIS A 63 7.51 1.13 -9.74
C HIS A 63 7.45 0.69 -11.21
N GLU A 64 8.36 -0.20 -11.64
CA GLU A 64 8.39 -0.72 -13.01
C GLU A 64 7.26 -1.71 -13.30
N GLU A 65 6.81 -2.45 -12.29
CA GLU A 65 5.77 -3.47 -12.43
C GLU A 65 4.39 -2.98 -11.95
N GLY A 66 4.33 -1.79 -11.32
CA GLY A 66 3.08 -1.26 -10.78
C GLY A 66 2.50 -2.15 -9.67
N VAL A 67 3.35 -2.88 -8.95
CA VAL A 67 2.94 -3.80 -7.87
C VAL A 67 3.52 -3.39 -6.53
N PHE A 68 2.85 -3.78 -5.46
CA PHE A 68 3.29 -3.56 -4.10
C PHE A 68 2.98 -4.75 -3.19
N ARG A 69 3.71 -4.81 -2.07
CA ARG A 69 3.55 -5.75 -0.97
C ARG A 69 3.88 -5.04 0.35
N PRO A 70 3.00 -5.04 1.36
CA PRO A 70 3.34 -4.66 2.72
C PRO A 70 4.39 -5.63 3.32
N VAL A 71 5.39 -5.10 4.01
CA VAL A 71 6.41 -5.89 4.71
C VAL A 71 5.90 -6.19 6.14
N PRO A 72 5.79 -7.47 6.56
CA PRO A 72 5.17 -7.82 7.84
C PRO A 72 5.95 -7.45 9.12
N ASN A 73 7.20 -6.97 9.02
CA ASN A 73 8.15 -6.92 10.14
C ASN A 73 8.52 -5.50 10.63
N HIS A 74 7.61 -4.52 10.54
CA HIS A 74 7.86 -3.16 11.04
C HIS A 74 6.87 -2.71 12.11
#